data_AF-A0A4R1RAR2-F1
#
_entry.id   AF-A0A4R1RAR2-F1
#
_cell.length_a   1.000
_cell.length_b   1.000
_cell.length_c   1.000
_cell.angle_alpha   90.00
_cell.angle_beta   90.00
_cell.angle_gamma   90.00
#
_symmetry.space_group_name_H-M   'P 1'
#
loop_
_entity.id
_entity.type
_entity.pdbx_description
1 polymer ?
#
loop_
_entity_poly.entity_id
_entity_poly.type
_entity_poly.pdbx_seq_one_letter_code
_entity_poly.pdbx_strand_id
1 'polypeptide(L)'
;MKKVYSVELETEQIGIEPFWMYRGFGYDKSEAEKCAKLLSSFFPYDEYPTKIILYVEDENDEGHLKNKTVLKEYFLKNEDGMIVKKTNDL
;
A
#
# COMPACT_ATOMS: atom_id res chain seq x y z
N MET A 1 -9.84 21.16 -8.24
CA MET A 1 -9.72 19.70 -8.06
C MET A 1 -8.74 19.44 -6.95
N LYS A 2 -9.18 18.80 -5.85
CA LYS A 2 -8.33 18.55 -4.68
C LYS A 2 -7.68 17.16 -4.82
N LYS A 3 -6.49 17.01 -4.23
CA LYS A 3 -5.72 15.76 -4.26
C LYS A 3 -5.83 15.06 -2.91
N VAL A 4 -6.38 13.85 -2.90
CA VAL A 4 -6.54 13.03 -1.70
C VAL A 4 -5.48 11.93 -1.68
N TYR A 5 -4.74 11.81 -0.58
CA TYR A 5 -3.65 10.88 -0.41
C TYR A 5 -4.06 9.73 0.48
N SER A 6 -3.68 8.52 0.07
CA SER A 6 -4.05 7.29 0.75
C SER A 6 -2.90 6.30 0.75
N VAL A 7 -2.84 5.50 1.81
CA VAL A 7 -1.90 4.38 1.94
C VAL A 7 -2.68 3.08 2.00
N GLU A 8 -2.28 2.13 1.16
CA GLU A 8 -2.78 0.76 1.15
C GLU A 8 -1.66 -0.21 1.55
N LEU A 9 -2.02 -1.26 2.27
CA LEU A 9 -1.23 -2.47 2.42
C LEU A 9 -1.96 -3.58 1.65
N GLU A 10 -1.27 -4.17 0.68
CA GLU A 10 -1.75 -5.29 -0.13
C GLU A 10 -0.89 -6.51 0.16
N THR A 11 -1.53 -7.58 0.61
CA THR A 11 -0.89 -8.87 0.84
C THR A 11 -1.50 -9.92 -0.08
N GLU A 12 -0.68 -10.54 -0.93
CA GLU A 12 -1.12 -11.61 -1.81
C GLU A 12 -1.02 -12.97 -1.11
N GLN A 13 -2.10 -13.76 -1.13
CA GLN A 13 -2.12 -15.15 -0.67
C GLN A 13 -2.77 -16.05 -1.72
N ILE A 14 -2.21 -17.23 -1.99
CA ILE A 14 -2.78 -18.17 -2.97
C ILE A 14 -4.05 -18.78 -2.36
N GLY A 15 -5.18 -18.67 -3.06
CA GLY A 15 -6.44 -19.30 -2.66
C GLY A 15 -7.26 -18.55 -1.61
N ILE A 16 -6.82 -17.37 -1.16
CA ILE A 16 -7.55 -16.49 -0.23
C ILE A 16 -7.67 -15.09 -0.84
N GLU A 17 -8.77 -14.39 -0.56
CA GLU A 17 -8.93 -12.99 -0.94
C GLU A 17 -7.80 -12.15 -0.30
N PRO A 18 -7.10 -11.29 -1.06
CA PRO A 18 -5.99 -10.52 -0.53
C PRO A 18 -6.45 -9.68 0.68
N PHE A 19 -5.61 -9.58 1.71
CA PHE A 19 -5.88 -8.67 2.82
C PHE A 19 -5.52 -7.24 2.40
N TRP A 20 -6.48 -6.33 2.56
CA TRP A 20 -6.33 -4.91 2.27
C TRP A 20 -6.53 -4.10 3.55
N MET A 21 -5.49 -3.40 4.00
CA MET A 21 -5.66 -2.31 4.96
C MET A 21 -5.58 -0.99 4.20
N TYR A 22 -6.59 -0.15 4.37
CA TYR A 22 -6.69 1.17 3.76
C TYR A 22 -6.73 2.25 4.83
N ARG A 23 -5.93 3.31 4.64
CA ARG A 23 -6.02 4.54 5.44
C ARG A 23 -5.92 5.77 4.55
N GLY A 24 -6.98 6.57 4.54
CA GLY A 24 -7.00 7.90 3.93
C GLY A 24 -6.38 8.95 4.84
N PHE A 25 -5.63 9.89 4.24
CA PHE A 25 -4.97 11.03 4.90
C PHE A 25 -5.54 12.38 4.44
N GLY A 26 -6.64 12.37 3.67
CA GLY A 26 -7.22 13.58 3.11
C GLY A 26 -6.19 14.29 2.23
N TYR A 27 -5.98 15.58 2.47
CA TYR A 27 -5.07 16.41 1.66
C TYR A 27 -3.62 16.45 2.19
N ASP A 28 -3.30 15.70 3.26
CA ASP A 28 -1.98 15.72 3.88
C ASP A 28 -1.04 14.68 3.26
N LYS A 29 -0.33 15.12 2.20
CA LYS A 29 0.71 14.32 1.55
C LYS A 29 1.83 13.89 2.52
N SER A 30 2.26 14.79 3.40
CA SER A 30 3.42 14.58 4.26
C SER A 30 3.14 13.47 5.25
N GLU A 31 1.96 13.48 5.86
CA GLU A 31 1.56 12.45 6.80
C GLU A 31 1.35 11.09 6.11
N ALA A 32 0.78 11.08 4.90
CA ALA A 32 0.67 9.87 4.09
C ALA A 32 2.05 9.27 3.76
N GLU A 33 3.02 10.10 3.37
CA GLU A 33 4.40 9.67 3.09
C GLU A 33 5.10 9.11 4.34
N LYS A 34 4.93 9.75 5.51
CA LYS A 34 5.46 9.25 6.78
C LYS A 34 4.86 7.90 7.13
N CYS A 35 3.54 7.74 7.01
CA CYS A 35 2.87 6.47 7.29
C CYS A 35 3.37 5.36 6.37
N ALA A 36 3.42 5.60 5.06
CA ALA A 36 3.92 4.62 4.11
C ALA A 36 5.38 4.20 4.42
N LYS A 37 6.22 5.17 4.80
CA LYS A 37 7.62 4.90 5.18
C LYS A 37 7.71 4.10 6.49
N LEU A 38 6.89 4.43 7.49
CA LEU A 38 6.83 3.68 8.75
C LEU A 38 6.39 2.23 8.48
N LEU A 39 5.31 2.04 7.72
CA LEU A 39 4.83 0.71 7.33
C LEU A 39 5.89 -0.07 6.54
N SER A 40 6.67 0.60 5.69
CA SER A 40 7.76 -0.03 4.93
C SER A 40 8.92 -0.59 5.77
N SER A 41 8.99 -0.23 7.06
CA SER A 41 10.00 -0.75 7.99
C SER A 41 9.54 -1.98 8.78
N PHE A 42 8.29 -2.41 8.64
CA PHE A 42 7.81 -3.65 9.24
C PHE A 42 8.23 -4.86 8.41
N PHE A 43 8.40 -6.00 9.08
CA PHE A 43 8.64 -7.29 8.44
C PHE A 43 7.29 -8.00 8.20
N PRO A 44 7.01 -8.48 6.97
CA PRO A 44 5.85 -9.32 6.70
C PRO A 44 6.15 -10.76 7.14
N TYR A 45 5.11 -11.59 7.19
CA TYR A 45 5.29 -13.04 7.35
C TYR A 45 5.91 -13.63 6.08
N ASP A 46 6.84 -14.57 6.21
CA ASP A 46 7.62 -15.15 5.10
C ASP A 46 6.80 -15.78 3.98
N GLU A 47 5.54 -16.14 4.26
CA GLU A 47 4.66 -16.79 3.29
C GLU A 47 3.89 -15.81 2.41
N TYR A 48 3.84 -14.52 2.77
CA TYR A 48 2.90 -13.58 2.16
C TYR A 48 3.60 -12.36 1.55
N PRO A 49 3.77 -12.34 0.21
CA PRO A 49 4.21 -11.15 -0.51
C PRO A 49 3.33 -9.96 -0.14
N THR A 50 3.94 -8.96 0.49
CA THR A 50 3.23 -7.79 1.00
C THR A 50 3.88 -6.52 0.47
N LYS A 51 3.08 -5.57 0.00
CA LYS A 51 3.53 -4.24 -0.44
C LYS A 51 2.68 -3.14 0.19
N ILE A 52 3.33 -1.99 0.40
CA ILE A 52 2.71 -0.74 0.82
C ILE A 52 2.63 0.18 -0.39
N ILE A 53 1.45 0.70 -0.69
CA ILE A 53 1.19 1.57 -1.84
C ILE A 53 0.75 2.93 -1.31
N LEU A 54 1.50 3.98 -1.64
CA LEU A 54 1.06 5.36 -1.50
C LEU A 54 0.53 5.82 -2.85
N TYR A 55 -0.70 6.30 -2.88
CA TYR A 55 -1.32 6.82 -4.09
C TYR A 55 -2.10 8.10 -3.80
N VAL A 56 -2.47 8.77 -4.89
CA VAL A 56 -3.28 9.97 -4.87
C VAL A 56 -4.45 9.82 -5.82
N GLU A 57 -5.59 10.37 -5.41
CA GLU A 57 -6.81 10.46 -6.20
C GLU A 57 -7.26 11.92 -6.33
N ASP A 58 -8.01 12.20 -7.37
CA ASP A 58 -8.71 13.46 -7.56
C ASP A 58 -10.07 13.40 -6.87
N GLU A 59 -10.32 14.36 -5.99
CA GLU A 59 -11.65 14.57 -5.41
C GLU A 59 -12.40 15.63 -6.24
N ASN A 60 -13.60 15.27 -6.70
CA ASN A 60 -14.52 16.19 -7.36
C ASN A 60 -15.28 17.05 -6.34
N ASP A 61 -16.11 17.97 -6.81
CA ASP A 61 -16.87 18.87 -5.93
C ASP A 61 -17.98 18.17 -5.11
N GLU A 62 -18.30 16.91 -5.44
CA GLU A 62 -19.25 16.05 -4.72
C GLU A 62 -18.58 15.12 -3.70
N GLY A 63 -17.25 15.14 -3.60
CA GLY A 63 -16.47 14.25 -2.71
C GLY A 63 -16.15 12.87 -3.29
N HIS A 64 -16.48 12.61 -4.55
CA HIS A 64 -16.13 11.36 -5.23
C HIS A 64 -14.66 11.34 -5.64
N LEU A 65 -14.00 10.20 -5.39
CA LEU A 65 -12.60 9.95 -5.73
C LEU A 65 -12.50 9.32 -7.13
N LYS A 66 -11.55 9.80 -7.93
CA LYS A 66 -11.25 9.28 -9.27
C LYS A 66 -9.76 9.39 -9.60
N ASN A 67 -9.35 8.79 -10.71
CA ASN A 67 -7.98 8.91 -11.24
C ASN A 67 -6.88 8.48 -10.25
N LYS A 68 -7.01 7.28 -9.66
CA LYS A 68 -5.98 6.68 -8.80
C LYS A 68 -4.63 6.66 -9.51
N THR A 69 -3.66 7.36 -8.92
CA THR A 69 -2.28 7.45 -9.40
C THR A 69 -1.35 6.98 -8.31
N VAL A 70 -0.63 5.89 -8.54
CA VAL A 70 0.39 5.39 -7.61
C VAL A 70 1.57 6.37 -7.58
N LEU A 71 1.90 6.84 -6.39
CA LEU A 71 3.04 7.73 -6.16
C LEU A 71 4.29 6.94 -5.77
N LYS A 72 4.11 5.90 -4.95
CA LYS A 72 5.21 5.08 -4.45
C LYS A 72 4.75 3.70 -4.01
N GLU A 73 5.63 2.72 -4.20
CA GLU A 73 5.45 1.36 -3.72
C GLU A 73 6.65 0.94 -2.87
N TYR A 74 6.36 0.18 -1.82
CA TYR A 74 7.37 -0.44 -0.96
C TYR A 74 7.05 -1.93 -0.86
N PHE A 75 7.96 -2.77 -1.33
CA PHE A 75 7.87 -4.21 -1.11
C PHE A 75 8.46 -4.52 0.26
N LEU A 76 7.64 -5.12 1.13
CA LEU A 76 8.11 -5.50 2.45
C LEU A 76 9.08 -6.68 2.34
N LYS A 77 10.08 -6.67 3.21
CA LYS A 77 11.14 -7.67 3.27
C LYS A 77 11.02 -8.46 4.55
N ASN A 78 11.32 -9.75 4.51
CA ASN A 78 11.38 -10.58 5.70
C ASN A 78 12.57 -10.24 6.62
N GLU A 79 12.74 -11.01 7.70
CA GLU A 79 13.81 -10.82 8.68
C GLU A 79 15.22 -10.92 8.07
N ASP A 80 15.39 -11.70 7.00
CA ASP A 80 16.64 -11.81 6.23
C ASP A 80 16.87 -10.64 5.27
N GLY A 81 15.94 -9.68 5.19
CA GLY A 81 16.01 -8.55 4.28
C GLY A 81 15.66 -8.88 2.83
N MET A 82 15.05 -10.03 2.59
CA MET A 82 14.64 -10.52 1.27
C MET A 82 13.17 -10.18 1.00
N ILE A 83 12.86 -9.74 -0.23
CA ILE A 83 11.46 -9.55 -0.65
C ILE A 83 10.80 -10.92 -0.74
N VAL A 84 9.70 -11.11 0.00
CA VAL A 84 8.88 -12.31 -0.09
C VAL A 84 8.28 -12.37 -1.50
N LYS A 85 8.63 -13.43 -2.23
CA LYS A 85 8.10 -13.68 -3.57
C LYS A 85 7.02 -14.74 -3.49
N LYS A 86 6.02 -14.62 -4.34
CA LYS A 86 5.04 -15.67 -4.54
C LYS A 86 5.80 -16.95 -4.93
N THR A 87 5.78 -17.95 -4.06
CA THR A 87 6.17 -19.31 -4.44
C THR A 87 5.13 -19.74 -5.46
N ASN A 88 5.49 -19.75 -6.74
CA ASN A 88 4.69 -20.48 -7.71
C ASN A 88 4.82 -21.94 -7.33
N ASP A 89 3.73 -22.54 -6.87
CA ASP A 89 3.66 -23.97 -6.60
C ASP A 89 4.17 -24.74 -7.83
N LEU A 90 5.19 -25.57 -7.59
CA LEU A 90 5.65 -26.64 -8.48
C LEU A 90 4.61 -27.77 -8.50
#